data_AF-A0A0U1D2L1-F1
#
_entry.id   AF-A0A0U1D2L1-F1
#
_cell.length_a   1.000
_cell.length_b   1.000
_cell.length_c   1.000
_cell.angle_alpha   90.00
_cell.angle_beta   90.00
_cell.angle_gamma   90.00
#
_symmetry.space_group_name_H-M   'P 1'
#
loop_
_entity.id
_entity.type
_entity.pdbx_description
1 polymer ?
#
loop_
_entity_poly.entity_id
_entity_poly.type
_entity_poly.pdbx_seq_one_letter_code
_entity_poly.pdbx_strand_id
1 'polypeptide(L)'
;MTRTDGDSWDLASSVGATATLVATGRAIASREPHGLIDDPFAAPLVRAVGIDVFTKMVDGELSLESLAQLTPDAADRARANIDEMAVRTRFFDDFFIAAGKAGIRQAVILLPAWIPAPIGCRGPRAPWSMRSTSPR
;
A
#
# COMPACT_ATOMS: atom_id res chain seq x y z
N MET A 1 -21.70 4.55 14.25
CA MET A 1 -21.69 3.50 15.29
C MET A 1 -20.31 3.53 15.93
N THR A 2 -20.22 3.79 17.23
CA THR A 2 -18.95 3.96 17.98
C THR A 2 -18.37 2.59 18.32
N ARG A 3 -17.10 2.31 17.96
CA ARG A 3 -16.42 1.08 18.41
C ARG A 3 -16.28 1.09 19.94
N THR A 4 -16.52 -0.05 20.57
CA THR A 4 -16.32 -0.24 22.03
C THR A 4 -15.04 -1.04 22.27
N ASP A 5 -14.52 -1.05 23.51
CA ASP A 5 -13.28 -1.75 23.89
C ASP A 5 -13.24 -3.26 23.55
N GLY A 6 -14.37 -3.86 23.17
CA GLY A 6 -14.49 -5.26 22.74
C GLY A 6 -14.44 -5.50 21.23
N ASP A 7 -14.27 -4.45 20.41
CA ASP A 7 -14.22 -4.60 18.95
C ASP A 7 -12.95 -5.32 18.51
N SER A 8 -13.10 -6.58 18.07
CA SER A 8 -12.05 -7.31 17.38
C SER A 8 -11.92 -6.80 15.93
N TRP A 9 -10.69 -6.58 15.48
CA TRP A 9 -10.38 -6.33 14.07
C TRP A 9 -9.38 -7.37 13.58
N ASP A 10 -9.55 -7.79 12.32
CA ASP A 10 -8.66 -8.72 11.64
C ASP A 10 -8.18 -8.12 10.31
N LEU A 11 -7.05 -8.63 9.81
CA LEU A 11 -6.41 -8.13 8.58
C LEU A 11 -7.28 -8.28 7.34
N ALA A 12 -8.26 -9.19 7.35
CA ALA A 12 -9.14 -9.43 6.23
C ALA A 12 -10.43 -8.59 6.27
N SER A 13 -10.67 -7.81 7.34
CA SER A 13 -11.89 -7.01 7.50
C SER A 13 -11.65 -5.50 7.44
N SER A 14 -12.64 -4.78 6.89
CA SER A 14 -12.71 -3.30 6.86
C SER A 14 -11.41 -2.66 6.32
N VAL A 15 -10.69 -1.92 7.17
CA VAL A 15 -9.41 -1.25 6.84
C VAL A 15 -8.37 -2.26 6.31
N GLY A 16 -8.38 -3.49 6.81
CA GLY A 16 -7.43 -4.53 6.43
C GLY A 16 -7.66 -5.02 5.00
N ALA A 17 -8.92 -5.21 4.61
CA ALA A 17 -9.28 -5.52 3.23
C ALA A 17 -8.86 -4.40 2.28
N THR A 18 -9.12 -3.14 2.62
CA THR A 18 -8.72 -1.99 1.80
C THR A 18 -7.21 -1.84 1.71
N ALA A 19 -6.49 -2.05 2.81
CA ALA A 19 -5.03 -2.02 2.82
C ALA A 19 -4.44 -3.14 1.92
N THR A 20 -5.06 -4.31 1.93
CA THR A 20 -4.65 -5.45 1.09
C THR A 20 -4.94 -5.19 -0.39
N LEU A 21 -6.06 -4.54 -0.72
CA LEU A 21 -6.35 -4.09 -2.08
C LEU A 21 -5.29 -3.10 -2.59
N VAL A 22 -4.93 -2.11 -1.77
CA VAL A 22 -3.87 -1.14 -2.09
C VAL A 22 -2.53 -1.84 -2.31
N ALA A 23 -2.17 -2.78 -1.43
CA ALA A 23 -0.95 -3.56 -1.57
C ALA A 23 -0.98 -4.42 -2.84
N THR A 24 -2.13 -4.96 -3.23
CA THR A 24 -2.30 -5.71 -4.49
C THR A 24 -2.02 -4.83 -5.71
N GLY A 25 -2.58 -3.61 -5.75
CA GLY A 25 -2.31 -2.66 -6.83
C GLY A 25 -0.82 -2.32 -6.95
N ARG A 26 -0.13 -2.10 -5.81
CA ARG A 26 1.31 -1.83 -5.77
C ARG A 26 2.14 -3.03 -6.21
N ALA A 27 1.75 -4.25 -5.82
CA ALA A 27 2.41 -5.48 -6.25
C ALA A 27 2.34 -5.69 -7.76
N ILE A 28 1.18 -5.40 -8.37
CA ILE A 28 0.99 -5.54 -9.80
C ILE A 28 1.77 -4.44 -10.55
N ALA A 29 1.65 -3.18 -10.13
CA ALA A 29 2.37 -2.05 -10.72
C ALA A 29 3.90 -2.25 -10.70
N SER A 30 4.44 -2.87 -9.65
CA SER A 30 5.89 -3.12 -9.51
C SER A 30 6.44 -4.18 -10.47
N ARG A 31 5.58 -4.93 -11.16
CA ARG A 31 5.99 -5.96 -12.14
C ARG A 31 6.01 -5.45 -13.56
N GLU A 32 5.50 -4.25 -13.81
CA GLU A 32 5.51 -3.68 -15.14
C GLU A 32 6.95 -3.39 -15.59
N PRO A 33 7.36 -3.76 -16.83
CA PRO A 33 8.72 -3.57 -17.33
C PRO A 33 9.24 -2.13 -17.27
N HIS A 34 8.32 -1.15 -17.21
CA HIS A 34 8.59 0.27 -17.05
C HIS A 34 7.73 0.89 -15.94
N GLY A 35 7.49 0.13 -14.87
CA GLY A 35 6.67 0.54 -13.75
C GLY A 35 7.19 1.80 -13.06
N LEU A 36 6.28 2.66 -12.59
CA LEU A 36 6.61 3.90 -11.88
C LEU A 36 7.18 3.66 -10.48
N ILE A 37 7.01 2.45 -9.94
CA ILE A 37 7.40 2.06 -8.59
C ILE A 37 8.00 0.66 -8.57
N ASP A 38 8.78 0.36 -7.52
CA ASP A 38 9.28 -0.97 -7.18
C ASP A 38 9.04 -1.20 -5.68
N ASP A 39 7.96 -1.92 -5.35
CA ASP A 39 7.68 -2.37 -3.98
C ASP A 39 7.89 -3.89 -3.83
N PRO A 40 9.06 -4.32 -3.32
CA PRO A 40 9.35 -5.74 -3.10
C PRO A 40 8.53 -6.37 -1.97
N PHE A 41 7.88 -5.57 -1.12
CA PHE A 41 7.14 -6.06 0.05
C PHE A 41 5.64 -6.23 -0.20
N ALA A 42 5.07 -5.57 -1.20
CA ALA A 42 3.65 -5.64 -1.49
C ALA A 42 3.14 -7.07 -1.72
N ALA A 43 3.79 -7.83 -2.60
CA ALA A 43 3.36 -9.18 -2.94
C ALA A 43 3.44 -10.16 -1.74
N PRO A 44 4.55 -10.23 -0.97
CA PRO A 44 4.60 -11.01 0.26
C PRO A 44 3.52 -10.64 1.29
N LEU A 45 3.23 -9.33 1.45
CA LEU A 45 2.22 -8.87 2.40
C LEU A 45 0.80 -9.31 2.01
N VAL A 46 0.45 -9.21 0.72
CA VAL A 46 -0.86 -9.68 0.24
C VAL A 46 -1.04 -11.18 0.50
N ARG A 47 -0.02 -11.98 0.19
CA ARG A 47 -0.05 -13.43 0.44
C ARG A 47 -0.18 -13.77 1.93
N ALA A 48 0.50 -13.00 2.79
CA ALA A 48 0.42 -13.19 4.24
C ALA A 48 -0.97 -12.88 4.82
N VAL A 49 -1.69 -11.91 4.25
CA VAL A 49 -3.09 -11.63 4.64
C VAL A 49 -4.04 -12.73 4.15
N GLY A 50 -3.79 -13.28 2.95
CA GLY A 50 -4.47 -14.49 2.49
C GLY A 50 -5.88 -14.31 1.95
N ILE A 51 -6.26 -13.09 1.52
CA ILE A 51 -7.52 -12.88 0.81
C ILE A 51 -7.40 -13.51 -0.59
N ASP A 52 -8.11 -14.62 -0.82
CA ASP A 52 -7.96 -15.50 -1.99
C ASP A 52 -7.94 -14.75 -3.33
N VAL A 53 -8.89 -13.84 -3.56
CA VAL A 53 -8.96 -13.06 -4.82
C VAL A 53 -7.72 -12.21 -5.05
N PHE A 54 -7.18 -11.58 -4.00
CA PHE A 54 -6.01 -10.71 -4.10
C PHE A 54 -4.72 -11.52 -4.25
N THR A 55 -4.61 -12.63 -3.53
CA THR A 55 -3.51 -13.58 -3.70
C THR A 55 -3.45 -14.09 -5.14
N LYS A 56 -4.58 -14.52 -5.72
CA LYS A 56 -4.66 -14.98 -7.11
C LYS A 56 -4.30 -13.89 -8.13
N MET A 57 -4.68 -12.64 -7.88
CA MET A 57 -4.26 -11.52 -8.72
C MET A 57 -2.75 -11.30 -8.64
N VAL A 58 -2.17 -11.33 -7.43
CA VAL A 58 -0.73 -11.22 -7.24
C VAL A 58 0.02 -12.41 -7.81
N ASP A 59 -0.54 -13.62 -7.83
CA ASP A 59 0.14 -14.79 -8.40
C ASP A 59 -0.07 -14.94 -9.91
N GLY A 60 -0.90 -14.07 -10.52
CA GLY A 60 -1.21 -14.09 -11.94
C GLY A 60 -2.22 -15.15 -12.34
N GLU A 61 -2.80 -15.87 -11.38
CA GLU A 61 -3.87 -16.85 -11.59
C GLU A 61 -5.20 -16.17 -11.96
N LEU A 62 -5.40 -14.93 -11.50
CA LEU A 62 -6.51 -14.07 -11.89
C LEU A 62 -6.00 -12.86 -12.66
N SER A 63 -6.19 -12.89 -13.99
CA SER A 63 -5.76 -11.80 -14.87
C SER A 63 -6.78 -10.66 -14.93
N LEU A 64 -6.34 -9.47 -15.38
CA LEU A 64 -7.26 -8.37 -15.69
C LEU A 64 -8.26 -8.74 -16.79
N GLU A 65 -7.86 -9.60 -17.73
CA GLU A 65 -8.75 -10.10 -18.80
C GLU A 65 -9.86 -11.00 -18.23
N SER A 66 -9.54 -11.79 -17.21
CA SER A 66 -10.53 -12.60 -16.48
C SER A 66 -11.57 -11.72 -15.78
N LEU A 67 -11.20 -10.51 -15.33
CA LEU A 67 -12.15 -9.56 -14.75
C LEU A 67 -13.09 -8.95 -15.80
N ALA A 68 -12.62 -8.72 -17.03
CA ALA A 68 -13.46 -8.21 -18.13
C ALA A 68 -14.63 -9.14 -18.47
N GLN A 69 -14.48 -10.45 -18.22
CA GLN A 69 -15.53 -11.45 -18.42
C GLN A 69 -16.66 -11.34 -17.38
N LEU A 70 -16.43 -10.70 -16.22
CA LEU A 70 -17.43 -10.50 -15.18
C LEU A 70 -18.34 -9.30 -15.49
N THR A 71 -17.75 -8.16 -15.83
CA THR A 71 -18.48 -6.96 -16.30
C THR A 71 -17.61 -6.19 -17.30
N PRO A 72 -18.21 -5.52 -18.31
CA PRO A 72 -17.46 -4.83 -19.36
C PRO A 72 -16.41 -3.84 -18.84
N ASP A 73 -16.71 -3.11 -17.77
CA ASP A 73 -15.82 -2.05 -17.27
C ASP A 73 -14.91 -2.49 -16.11
N ALA A 74 -14.94 -3.77 -15.71
CA ALA A 74 -14.18 -4.23 -14.53
C ALA A 74 -12.66 -4.15 -14.76
N ALA A 75 -12.19 -4.53 -15.94
CA ALA A 75 -10.77 -4.50 -16.26
C ALA A 75 -10.21 -3.08 -16.31
N ASP A 76 -10.95 -2.15 -16.92
CA ASP A 76 -10.51 -0.74 -17.02
C ASP A 76 -10.50 -0.07 -15.65
N ARG A 77 -11.49 -0.35 -14.80
CA ARG A 77 -11.49 0.11 -13.40
C ARG A 77 -10.33 -0.48 -12.61
N ALA A 78 -10.03 -1.77 -12.78
CA ALA A 78 -8.90 -2.40 -12.12
C ALA A 78 -7.56 -1.81 -12.57
N ARG A 79 -7.39 -1.57 -13.87
CA ARG A 79 -6.20 -0.91 -14.43
C ARG A 79 -6.04 0.51 -13.89
N ALA A 80 -7.11 1.32 -13.93
CA ALA A 80 -7.08 2.68 -13.37
C ALA A 80 -6.71 2.71 -11.88
N ASN A 81 -7.19 1.74 -11.09
CA ASN A 81 -6.80 1.62 -9.68
C ASN A 81 -5.32 1.24 -9.51
N ILE A 82 -4.78 0.34 -10.36
CA ILE A 82 -3.36 -0.02 -10.35
C ILE A 82 -2.49 1.21 -10.69
N ASP A 83 -2.87 1.94 -11.74
CA ASP A 83 -2.19 3.18 -12.16
C ASP A 83 -2.23 4.24 -11.05
N GLU A 84 -3.40 4.41 -10.39
CA GLU A 84 -3.54 5.29 -9.23
C GLU A 84 -2.58 4.88 -8.11
N MET A 85 -2.46 3.59 -7.79
CA MET A 85 -1.54 3.10 -6.76
C MET A 85 -0.08 3.37 -7.13
N ALA A 86 0.28 3.24 -8.40
CA ALA A 86 1.62 3.53 -8.90
C ALA A 86 1.96 5.02 -8.73
N VAL A 87 1.11 5.91 -9.25
CA VAL A 87 1.30 7.37 -9.16
C VAL A 87 1.28 7.85 -7.71
N ARG A 88 0.34 7.36 -6.90
CA ARG A 88 0.20 7.74 -5.48
C ARG A 88 1.43 7.33 -4.68
N THR A 89 1.93 6.12 -4.89
CA THR A 89 3.14 5.64 -4.21
C THR A 89 4.34 6.48 -4.63
N ARG A 90 4.53 6.69 -5.94
CA ARG A 90 5.63 7.52 -6.46
C ARG A 90 5.64 8.93 -5.88
N PHE A 91 4.47 9.56 -5.79
CA PHE A 91 4.33 10.91 -5.24
C PHE A 91 4.78 10.99 -3.78
N PHE A 92 4.31 10.07 -2.93
CA PHE A 92 4.68 10.08 -1.51
C PHE A 92 6.16 9.71 -1.29
N ASP A 93 6.70 8.79 -2.09
CA ASP A 93 8.12 8.45 -2.05
C ASP A 93 8.99 9.66 -2.38
N ASP A 94 8.68 10.35 -3.48
CA ASP A 94 9.40 11.57 -3.89
C ASP A 94 9.29 12.67 -2.84
N PHE A 95 8.10 12.84 -2.24
CA PHE A 95 7.88 13.78 -1.14
C PHE A 95 8.78 13.48 0.07
N PHE A 96 8.81 12.24 0.55
CA PHE A 96 9.61 11.88 1.73
C PHE A 96 11.12 11.92 1.44
N ILE A 97 11.53 11.53 0.24
CA ILE A 97 12.93 11.65 -0.21
C ILE A 97 13.35 13.13 -0.24
N ALA A 98 12.53 14.01 -0.83
CA ALA A 98 12.79 15.43 -0.89
C ALA A 98 12.83 16.07 0.51
N ALA A 99 11.89 15.72 1.39
CA ALA A 99 11.87 16.17 2.78
C ALA A 99 13.14 15.76 3.54
N GLY A 100 13.59 14.51 3.37
CA GLY A 100 14.83 14.03 3.97
C GLY A 100 16.07 14.81 3.48
N LYS A 101 16.15 15.07 2.17
CA LYS A 101 17.20 15.90 1.56
C LYS A 101 17.18 17.34 2.08
N ALA A 102 16.00 17.89 2.36
CA ALA A 102 15.82 19.23 2.93
C ALA A 102 16.14 19.33 4.44
N GLY A 103 16.54 18.24 5.09
CA GLY A 103 16.93 18.27 6.50
C GLY A 103 15.85 17.82 7.49
N ILE A 104 14.66 17.45 7.03
CA ILE A 104 13.62 16.91 7.91
C ILE A 104 14.07 15.53 8.44
N ARG A 105 13.83 15.28 9.73
CA ARG A 105 14.26 14.05 10.44
C ARG A 105 13.12 13.30 11.13
N GLN A 106 11.90 13.81 11.02
CA GLN A 106 10.71 13.19 11.59
C GLN A 106 9.60 13.20 10.55
N ALA A 107 9.03 12.03 10.30
CA ALA A 107 7.89 11.82 9.43
C ALA A 107 6.79 11.10 10.22
N VAL A 108 5.54 11.42 9.90
CA VAL A 108 4.37 10.72 10.45
C VAL A 108 3.54 10.26 9.25
N ILE A 109 3.43 8.94 9.08
CA ILE A 109 2.57 8.35 8.05
C ILE A 109 1.21 8.13 8.71
N LEU A 110 0.25 8.97 8.37
CA LEU A 110 -1.13 8.84 8.82
C LEU A 110 -1.90 8.02 7.80
N LEU A 111 -2.54 6.95 8.27
CA LEU A 111 -3.53 6.24 7.49
C LEU A 111 -4.89 6.87 7.81
N PRO A 112 -5.57 7.54 6.85
CA PRO A 112 -6.95 7.94 7.06
C PRO A 112 -7.80 6.66 7.12
N ALA A 113 -8.21 6.28 8.33
CA ALA A 113 -9.34 5.39 8.49
C ALA A 113 -10.58 6.17 8.02
N TRP A 114 -10.95 6.06 6.75
CA TRP A 114 -12.28 6.50 6.33
C TRP A 114 -13.30 5.47 6.83
N ILE A 115 -13.61 5.60 8.12
CA ILE A 115 -14.77 5.25 8.97
C ILE A 115 -14.31 5.72 10.38
N PRO A 116 -15.11 6.48 11.14
CA PRO A 116 -14.61 7.35 12.20
C PRO A 116 -14.01 6.57 13.38
N ALA A 117 -12.73 6.81 13.69
CA ALA A 117 -12.20 6.84 15.07
C ALA A 117 -10.71 7.27 15.15
N PRO A 118 -10.30 7.93 16.24
CA PRO A 118 -8.97 8.51 16.41
C PRO A 118 -7.96 7.46 16.92
N ILE A 119 -6.89 7.22 16.16
CA ILE A 119 -5.73 6.48 16.66
C ILE A 119 -4.84 7.46 17.43
N GLY A 120 -4.84 7.33 18.76
CA GLY A 120 -3.80 7.85 19.62
C GLY A 120 -2.92 6.71 20.10
N CYS A 121 -1.72 6.54 19.55
CA CYS A 121 -0.67 5.76 20.20
C CYS A 121 0.71 6.37 19.91
N ARG A 122 1.33 6.91 20.95
CA ARG A 122 2.74 7.28 21.01
C ARG A 122 3.55 5.97 21.10
N GLY A 123 4.41 5.69 20.13
CA GLY A 123 5.28 4.49 20.09
C GLY A 123 6.70 4.83 19.61
N PRO A 124 7.72 4.03 19.96
CA PRO A 124 9.09 4.51 20.17
C PRO A 124 9.82 4.86 18.87
N ARG A 125 10.73 5.85 18.97
CA ARG A 125 11.57 6.32 17.86
C ARG A 125 12.44 5.18 17.35
N ALA A 126 12.28 4.81 16.08
CA ALA A 126 13.24 3.98 15.38
C ALA A 126 14.56 4.77 15.17
N PRO A 127 15.73 4.21 15.55
CA PRO A 127 17.01 4.85 15.25
C PRO A 127 17.36 4.58 13.78
N TRP A 128 17.21 5.59 12.93
CA TRP A 128 17.79 5.56 11.60
C TRP A 128 19.29 5.84 11.71
N SER A 129 20.13 4.91 11.27
CA SER A 129 21.58 5.11 11.20
C SER A 129 21.95 5.79 9.87
N MET A 130 22.51 7.00 9.94
CA MET A 130 23.18 7.65 8.81
C MET A 130 24.67 7.27 8.85
N ARG A 131 25.14 6.52 7.86
CA ARG A 131 26.58 6.49 7.54
C ARG A 131 26.88 7.70 6.69
N SER A 132 27.48 8.73 7.27
CA SER A 132 28.12 9.80 6.50
C SER A 132 29.48 9.30 6.02
N THR A 133 29.67 9.28 4.71
CA THR A 133 31.02 9.37 4.15
C THR A 133 31.04 10.62 3.27
N SER A 134 31.70 11.65 3.77
CA SER A 134 32.13 12.79 2.97
C SER A 134 33.59 12.55 2.62
N PRO A 135 33.98 12.62 1.34
CA PRO A 135 35.34 12.99 0.98
C PRO A 135 35.45 14.51 0.97
N ARG A 136 36.62 14.97 1.42
CA ARG A 136 37.07 16.37 1.38
C ARG A 136 37.31 16.84 -0.05
#